data_AF-A0AAV8SYE3-F1
#
_entry.id   AF-A0AAV8SYE3-F1
#
_cell.length_a   1.000
_cell.length_b   1.000
_cell.length_c   1.000
_cell.angle_alpha   90.00
_cell.angle_beta   90.00
_cell.angle_gamma   90.00
#
_symmetry.space_group_name_H-M   'P 1'
#
loop_
_entity.id
_entity.type
_entity.pdbx_description
1 polymer ?
#
loop_
_entity_poly.entity_id
_entity_poly.type
_entity_poly.pdbx_seq_one_letter_code
_entity_poly.pdbx_strand_id
1 'polypeptide(L)'
;MSQAAGGEDVVLSDLEGEDPIPIESTEGVSVEKFRELVAELDRERALREAAESSKSELQVSFSRLKALAHDAIKKRDEFARQRDEALREKEEALRAKDRASVELSEISKLKNEITRQLDEAVKVREWLEVEIENSRHMLVSGIEKISGKVSIFKNFAANGLPRSHKYNGLQAIAYGVIRRTNEIVEELVKQIDVTNKSRNEAREQMEQRNYEVAIEVSQLEATISGLRDEVAKKASLVEKLEKVMVEKEGKVNEIENDLLEKSSLVEKETLELRGLVDEYDVKLRNLESNIELQRPLLVDQLNLVAKIHDHLFEVIKIIDANHSDSELSESLFLPQQMDMEENIRASLAGMESIYELTGVVVEKAGHLMEEKSNEVRALNETVSVLVKEKEHINSLLRGALSQNILFDEYSKPNEFSQAAENGLGESGIDFKFGKIIGDSKVSTDRGSLDKEEDEIYTLAGALENIVKESQLDIIELRHSVEELRAESRLLKEHVESQAKELNHRKLMMDELEEKERVANESIEGLMMDIAAAEEEISRWKIAAEQEAAAGRAVEEEFVAQVCTLG
;
A
#
# COMPACT_ATOMS: atom_id res chain seq x y z
N MET A 1 6.35 -5.85 58.11
CA MET A 1 5.09 -5.35 58.73
C MET A 1 4.08 -5.21 57.61
N SER A 2 2.91 -5.85 57.79
CA SER A 2 1.58 -5.70 57.13
C SER A 2 1.47 -5.12 55.71
N GLN A 3 0.64 -5.63 54.79
CA GLN A 3 -0.54 -6.49 54.93
C GLN A 3 -0.90 -7.05 53.55
N ALA A 4 -1.43 -8.27 53.55
CA ALA A 4 -1.99 -8.95 52.39
C ALA A 4 -3.41 -8.46 52.06
N ALA A 5 -3.79 -8.54 50.79
CA ALA A 5 -5.18 -8.63 50.36
C ALA A 5 -5.25 -9.55 49.14
N GLY A 6 -5.84 -10.73 49.34
CA GLY A 6 -6.19 -11.67 48.28
C GLY A 6 -7.48 -11.24 47.58
N GLY A 7 -7.55 -11.47 46.28
CA GLY A 7 -8.73 -11.26 45.44
C GLY A 7 -9.26 -12.59 44.93
N GLU A 8 -10.33 -13.01 45.59
CA GLU A 8 -11.42 -13.92 45.26
C GLU A 8 -11.41 -14.64 43.89
N ASP A 9 -11.27 -15.96 43.99
CA ASP A 9 -11.61 -16.98 43.00
C ASP A 9 -13.14 -17.21 43.04
N VAL A 10 -13.87 -16.59 42.11
CA VAL A 10 -15.33 -16.78 41.97
C VAL A 10 -15.56 -18.03 41.12
N VAL A 11 -15.61 -19.16 41.83
CA VAL A 11 -16.09 -20.45 41.31
C VAL A 11 -17.62 -20.36 41.20
N LEU A 12 -18.14 -20.13 39.99
CA LEU A 12 -19.57 -20.32 39.69
C LEU A 12 -19.84 -21.81 39.43
N SER A 13 -20.08 -22.54 40.51
CA SER A 13 -20.75 -23.82 40.50
C SER A 13 -22.25 -23.62 40.62
N ASP A 14 -22.97 -23.59 39.50
CA ASP A 14 -24.42 -23.80 39.46
C ASP A 14 -24.71 -25.00 38.56
N LEU A 15 -24.71 -26.17 39.19
CA LEU A 15 -25.44 -27.35 38.77
C LEU A 15 -26.69 -27.41 39.64
N GLU A 16 -27.85 -27.00 39.13
CA GLU A 16 -29.12 -27.64 39.48
C GLU A 16 -30.27 -27.13 38.58
N GLY A 17 -30.88 -28.06 37.85
CA GLY A 17 -32.26 -27.96 37.44
C GLY A 17 -32.53 -27.70 35.95
N GLU A 18 -32.35 -28.72 35.11
CA GLU A 18 -33.36 -29.04 34.09
C GLU A 18 -33.51 -30.56 33.93
N ASP A 19 -34.77 -30.98 33.87
CA ASP A 19 -35.25 -32.36 33.81
C ASP A 19 -34.66 -33.16 32.63
N PRO A 20 -34.53 -34.49 32.74
CA PRO A 20 -34.16 -35.31 31.60
C PRO A 20 -35.30 -35.27 30.58
N ILE A 21 -35.07 -34.55 29.49
CA ILE A 21 -35.92 -34.57 28.30
C ILE A 21 -36.13 -36.05 27.92
N PRO A 22 -37.39 -36.51 27.75
CA PRO A 22 -37.67 -37.87 27.31
C PRO A 22 -36.93 -38.15 26.01
N ILE A 23 -36.09 -39.19 26.00
CA ILE A 23 -35.54 -39.74 24.77
C ILE A 23 -36.73 -40.39 24.05
N GLU A 24 -37.39 -39.62 23.18
CA GLU A 24 -38.29 -40.15 22.18
C GLU A 24 -37.47 -41.01 21.22
N SER A 25 -37.58 -42.32 21.44
CA SER A 25 -37.07 -43.35 20.56
C SER A 25 -38.05 -43.57 19.41
N THR A 26 -37.98 -42.78 18.34
CA THR A 26 -38.47 -43.21 17.01
C THR A 26 -37.96 -42.32 15.90
N GLU A 27 -36.85 -42.73 15.27
CA GLU A 27 -36.73 -42.87 13.83
C GLU A 27 -35.38 -43.52 13.57
N GLY A 28 -35.35 -44.61 12.80
CA GLY A 28 -34.10 -45.25 12.42
C GLY A 28 -33.20 -44.21 11.78
N VAL A 29 -32.10 -43.83 12.45
CA VAL A 29 -31.05 -43.00 11.87
C VAL A 29 -30.55 -43.78 10.66
N SER A 30 -30.96 -43.37 9.46
CA SER A 30 -30.43 -43.98 8.24
C SER A 30 -28.92 -43.77 8.25
N VAL A 31 -28.20 -44.72 7.65
CA VAL A 31 -26.73 -44.68 7.61
C VAL A 31 -26.22 -43.36 7.01
N GLU A 32 -27.03 -42.72 6.15
CA GLU A 32 -26.80 -41.38 5.60
C GLU A 32 -26.83 -40.28 6.67
N LYS A 33 -27.84 -40.22 7.55
CA LYS A 33 -27.91 -39.23 8.65
C LYS A 33 -26.72 -39.39 9.62
N PHE A 34 -26.28 -40.61 9.88
CA PHE A 34 -25.11 -40.86 10.74
C PHE A 34 -23.80 -40.41 10.06
N ARG A 35 -23.64 -40.65 8.76
CA ARG A 35 -22.51 -40.13 7.98
C ARG A 35 -22.48 -38.60 7.95
N GLU A 36 -23.64 -37.97 7.82
CA GLU A 36 -23.76 -36.51 7.80
C GLU A 36 -23.39 -35.89 9.15
N LEU A 37 -23.83 -36.49 10.26
CA LEU A 37 -23.44 -36.08 11.62
C LEU A 37 -21.93 -36.22 11.88
N VAL A 38 -21.30 -37.29 11.39
CA VAL A 38 -19.84 -37.47 11.49
C VAL A 38 -19.11 -36.41 10.67
N ALA A 39 -19.59 -36.10 9.46
CA ALA A 39 -19.01 -35.05 8.63
C ALA A 39 -19.19 -33.65 9.26
N GLU A 40 -20.31 -33.39 9.93
CA GLU A 40 -20.53 -32.15 10.68
C GLU A 40 -19.59 -32.03 11.89
N LEU A 41 -19.40 -33.12 12.64
CA LEU A 41 -18.46 -33.16 13.76
C LEU A 41 -17.01 -32.93 13.30
N ASP A 42 -16.61 -33.51 12.18
CA ASP A 42 -15.28 -33.32 11.62
C ASP A 42 -15.08 -31.87 11.12
N ARG A 43 -16.12 -31.27 10.51
CA ARG A 43 -16.10 -29.84 10.15
C ARG A 43 -16.00 -28.95 11.39
N GLU A 44 -16.73 -29.27 12.45
CA GLU A 44 -16.72 -28.52 13.69
C GLU A 44 -15.38 -28.61 14.44
N ARG A 45 -14.73 -29.78 14.42
CA ARG A 45 -13.36 -29.96 14.92
C ARG A 45 -12.35 -29.16 14.11
N ALA A 46 -12.43 -29.21 12.78
CA ALA A 46 -11.55 -28.43 11.91
C ALA A 46 -11.70 -26.92 12.14
N LEU A 47 -12.94 -26.45 12.36
CA LEU A 47 -13.22 -25.04 12.70
C LEU A 47 -12.67 -24.67 14.08
N ARG A 48 -12.76 -25.56 15.08
CA ARG A 48 -12.14 -25.32 16.39
C ARG A 48 -10.63 -25.24 16.30
N GLU A 49 -9.98 -26.15 15.58
CA GLU A 49 -8.52 -26.15 15.41
C GLU A 49 -8.04 -24.89 14.66
N ALA A 50 -8.79 -24.45 13.65
CA ALA A 50 -8.56 -23.17 12.97
C ALA A 50 -8.74 -21.96 13.91
N ALA A 51 -9.74 -21.99 14.79
CA ALA A 51 -9.96 -20.93 15.77
C ALA A 51 -8.87 -20.89 16.86
N GLU A 52 -8.41 -22.06 17.34
CA GLU A 52 -7.33 -22.16 18.34
C GLU A 52 -5.98 -21.72 17.76
N SER A 53 -5.67 -22.12 16.52
CA SER A 53 -4.46 -21.65 15.83
C SER A 53 -4.49 -20.13 15.63
N SER A 54 -5.60 -19.57 15.12
CA SER A 54 -5.80 -18.12 15.00
C SER A 54 -5.65 -17.38 16.33
N LYS A 55 -6.23 -17.92 17.42
CA LYS A 55 -6.07 -17.36 18.77
C LYS A 55 -4.61 -17.37 19.22
N SER A 56 -3.87 -18.44 18.96
CA SER A 56 -2.45 -18.54 19.34
C SER A 56 -1.57 -17.56 18.56
N GLU A 57 -1.81 -17.38 17.27
CA GLU A 57 -1.13 -16.39 16.43
C GLU A 57 -1.42 -14.97 16.90
N LEU A 58 -2.69 -14.69 17.22
CA LEU A 58 -3.09 -13.39 17.77
C LEU A 58 -2.40 -13.13 19.12
N GLN A 59 -2.30 -14.14 19.99
CA GLN A 59 -1.59 -14.02 21.27
C GLN A 59 -0.09 -13.72 21.10
N VAL A 60 0.56 -14.33 20.10
CA VAL A 60 1.96 -14.04 19.75
C VAL A 60 2.10 -12.61 19.23
N SER A 61 1.22 -12.18 18.32
CA SER A 61 1.22 -10.83 17.78
C SER A 61 0.99 -9.77 18.88
N PHE A 62 0.06 -10.01 19.79
CA PHE A 62 -0.20 -9.16 20.95
C PHE A 62 1.00 -9.06 21.89
N SER A 63 1.66 -10.19 22.15
CA SER A 63 2.88 -10.21 22.98
C SER A 63 4.01 -9.41 22.34
N ARG A 64 4.17 -9.50 21.01
CA ARG A 64 5.13 -8.71 20.24
C ARG A 64 4.79 -7.21 20.27
N LEU A 65 3.53 -6.85 20.05
CA LEU A 65 3.07 -5.46 20.12
C LEU A 65 3.29 -4.88 21.52
N LYS A 66 2.99 -5.66 22.57
CA LYS A 66 3.25 -5.28 23.97
C LYS A 66 4.74 -4.98 24.19
N ALA A 67 5.64 -5.81 23.67
CA ALA A 67 7.08 -5.57 23.77
C ALA A 67 7.50 -4.27 23.05
N LEU A 68 7.00 -4.06 21.82
CA LEU A 68 7.27 -2.83 21.06
C LEU A 68 6.75 -1.58 21.77
N ALA A 69 5.56 -1.64 22.38
CA ALA A 69 4.99 -0.53 23.15
C ALA A 69 5.85 -0.20 24.37
N HIS A 70 6.32 -1.21 25.11
CA HIS A 70 7.23 -0.99 26.25
C HIS A 70 8.56 -0.40 25.81
N ASP A 71 9.13 -0.85 24.68
CA ASP A 71 10.36 -0.30 24.13
C ASP A 71 10.19 1.16 23.65
N ALA A 72 9.04 1.48 23.06
CA ALA A 72 8.71 2.85 22.66
C ALA A 72 8.59 3.79 23.86
N ILE A 73 7.88 3.37 24.92
CA ILE A 73 7.78 4.11 26.19
C ILE A 73 9.17 4.31 26.79
N LYS A 74 9.97 3.24 26.87
CA LYS A 74 11.33 3.30 27.41
C LYS A 74 12.21 4.28 26.64
N LYS A 75 12.13 4.31 25.31
CA LYS A 75 12.87 5.28 24.48
C LYS A 75 12.41 6.70 24.72
N ARG A 76 11.10 6.95 24.78
CA ARG A 76 10.55 8.28 25.09
C ARG A 76 11.06 8.78 26.44
N ASP A 77 11.00 7.93 27.47
CA ASP A 77 11.43 8.30 28.83
C ASP A 77 12.95 8.50 28.91
N GLU A 78 13.73 7.78 28.11
CA GLU A 78 15.17 8.01 27.95
C GLU A 78 15.47 9.36 27.29
N PHE A 79 14.78 9.68 26.19
CA PHE A 79 14.93 10.99 25.53
C PHE A 79 14.51 12.15 26.43
N ALA A 80 13.44 11.98 27.21
CA ALA A 80 13.03 12.97 28.21
C ALA A 80 14.13 13.18 29.26
N ARG A 81 14.70 12.11 29.82
CA ARG A 81 15.82 12.21 30.76
C ARG A 81 17.05 12.88 30.16
N GLN A 82 17.41 12.55 28.92
CA GLN A 82 18.55 13.18 28.24
C GLN A 82 18.33 14.67 27.99
N ARG A 83 17.11 15.06 27.59
CA ARG A 83 16.75 16.48 27.42
C ARG A 83 16.83 17.24 28.74
N ASP A 84 16.29 16.67 29.81
CA ASP A 84 16.28 17.30 31.12
C ASP A 84 17.72 17.40 31.69
N GLU A 85 18.57 16.40 31.46
CA GLU A 85 19.99 16.45 31.80
C GLU A 85 20.71 17.55 31.01
N ALA A 86 20.51 17.63 29.69
CA ALA A 86 21.10 18.67 28.87
C ALA A 86 20.64 20.08 29.28
N LEU A 87 19.39 20.23 29.74
CA LEU A 87 18.90 21.49 30.30
C LEU A 87 19.59 21.83 31.63
N ARG A 88 19.77 20.86 32.53
CA ARG A 88 20.51 21.06 33.78
C ARG A 88 21.95 21.43 33.53
N GLU A 89 22.65 20.71 32.65
CA GLU A 89 24.04 21.03 32.27
C GLU A 89 24.15 22.44 31.68
N LYS A 90 23.19 22.84 30.83
CA LYS A 90 23.13 24.20 30.27
C LYS A 90 22.94 25.26 31.36
N GLU A 91 22.02 25.04 32.30
CA GLU A 91 21.83 25.96 33.43
C GLU A 91 23.06 26.04 34.33
N GLU A 92 23.71 24.93 34.62
CA GLU A 92 24.94 24.89 35.42
C GLU A 92 26.09 25.62 34.72
N ALA A 93 26.25 25.43 33.41
CA ALA A 93 27.22 26.16 32.60
C ALA A 93 26.93 27.67 32.60
N LEU A 94 25.66 28.07 32.55
CA LEU A 94 25.26 29.48 32.60
C LEU A 94 25.53 30.09 33.99
N ARG A 95 25.21 29.38 35.07
CA ARG A 95 25.57 29.78 36.45
C ARG A 95 27.09 29.86 36.65
N ALA A 96 27.85 28.93 36.09
CA ALA A 96 29.32 28.95 36.15
C ALA A 96 29.89 30.15 35.38
N LYS A 97 29.34 30.47 34.21
CA LYS A 97 29.69 31.67 33.44
C LYS A 97 29.41 32.95 34.22
N ASP A 98 28.25 33.04 34.86
CA ASP A 98 27.89 34.22 35.66
C ASP A 98 28.83 34.39 36.86
N ARG A 99 29.17 33.30 37.56
CA ARG A 99 30.18 33.32 38.64
C ARG A 99 31.55 33.78 38.12
N ALA A 100 32.04 33.21 37.02
CA ALA A 100 33.30 33.60 36.42
C ALA A 100 33.32 35.07 35.99
N SER A 101 32.19 35.60 35.50
CA SER A 101 32.06 37.02 35.14
C SER A 101 32.14 37.93 36.38
N VAL A 102 31.58 37.52 37.51
CA VAL A 102 31.66 38.26 38.78
C VAL A 102 33.09 38.23 39.30
N GLU A 103 33.72 37.06 39.36
CA GLU A 103 35.11 36.91 39.80
C GLU A 103 36.07 37.75 38.93
N LEU A 104 35.87 37.79 37.61
CA LEU A 104 36.69 38.59 36.70
C LEU A 104 36.53 40.10 36.95
N SER A 105 35.32 40.55 37.31
CA SER A 105 35.06 41.94 37.72
C SER A 105 35.76 42.29 39.04
N GLU A 106 35.74 41.38 40.01
CA GLU A 106 36.42 41.56 41.30
C GLU A 106 37.95 41.58 41.14
N ILE A 107 38.51 40.67 40.35
CA ILE A 107 39.94 40.65 40.03
C ILE A 107 40.35 41.96 39.35
N SER A 108 39.53 42.48 38.43
CA SER A 108 39.78 43.77 37.78
C SER A 108 39.84 44.93 38.79
N LYS A 109 38.92 44.96 39.76
CA LYS A 109 38.92 45.96 40.84
C LYS A 109 40.16 45.83 41.73
N LEU A 110 40.51 44.62 42.14
CA LEU A 110 41.71 44.36 42.96
C LEU A 110 42.99 44.78 42.21
N LYS A 111 43.10 44.49 40.91
CA LYS A 111 44.22 44.93 40.08
C LYS A 111 44.36 46.45 40.06
N ASN A 112 43.27 47.18 39.89
CA ASN A 112 43.29 48.64 39.87
C ASN A 112 43.71 49.21 41.23
N GLU A 113 43.22 48.61 42.32
CA GLU A 113 43.58 49.01 43.68
C GLU A 113 45.05 48.74 44.00
N ILE A 114 45.59 47.57 43.62
CA ILE A 114 47.02 47.24 43.76
C ILE A 114 47.89 48.24 42.98
N THR A 115 47.46 48.60 41.77
CA THR A 115 48.18 49.58 40.93
C THR A 115 48.22 50.94 41.61
N ARG A 116 47.11 51.40 42.20
CA ARG A 116 47.04 52.63 42.98
C ARG A 116 47.96 52.61 44.20
N GLN A 117 47.94 51.52 44.97
CA GLN A 117 48.79 51.36 46.14
C GLN A 117 50.28 51.35 45.77
N LEU A 118 50.65 50.74 44.64
CA LEU A 118 52.02 50.75 44.15
C LEU A 118 52.48 52.16 43.80
N ASP A 119 51.65 52.93 43.08
CA ASP A 119 51.95 54.32 42.73
C ASP A 119 52.13 55.21 43.98
N GLU A 120 51.31 55.00 45.01
CA GLU A 120 51.46 55.70 46.30
C GLU A 120 52.74 55.30 47.03
N ALA A 121 53.07 54.02 47.07
CA ALA A 121 54.31 53.53 47.68
C ALA A 121 55.55 54.08 46.95
N VAL A 122 55.51 54.19 45.63
CA VAL A 122 56.59 54.78 44.82
C VAL A 122 56.77 56.26 45.19
N LYS A 123 55.68 57.04 45.28
CA LYS A 123 55.76 58.46 45.68
C LYS A 123 56.32 58.65 47.10
N VAL A 124 55.91 57.81 48.05
CA VAL A 124 56.44 57.84 49.42
C VAL A 124 57.93 57.51 49.44
N ARG A 125 58.37 56.51 48.66
CA ARG A 125 59.79 56.16 48.53
C ARG A 125 60.60 57.32 47.95
N GLU A 126 60.14 57.94 46.87
CA GLU A 126 60.81 59.09 46.25
C GLU A 126 60.92 60.27 47.23
N TRP A 127 59.86 60.54 48.00
CA TRP A 127 59.89 61.57 49.04
C TRP A 127 60.90 61.25 50.16
N LEU A 128 60.93 60.00 50.64
CA LEU A 128 61.88 59.55 51.65
C LEU A 128 63.33 59.61 51.14
N GLU A 129 63.59 59.25 49.89
CA GLU A 129 64.92 59.35 49.27
C GLU A 129 65.43 60.80 49.24
N VAL A 130 64.56 61.75 48.90
CA VAL A 130 64.88 63.19 48.94
C VAL A 130 65.18 63.66 50.37
N GLU A 131 64.38 63.24 51.35
CA GLU A 131 64.58 63.62 52.75
C GLU A 131 65.86 63.01 53.34
N ILE A 132 66.19 61.77 52.97
CA ILE A 132 67.45 61.11 53.34
C ILE A 132 68.64 61.85 52.72
N GLU A 133 68.58 62.21 51.44
CA GLU A 133 69.68 62.93 50.79
C GLU A 133 69.88 64.33 51.40
N ASN A 134 68.79 65.04 51.71
CA ASN A 134 68.85 66.31 52.44
C ASN A 134 69.48 66.15 53.83
N SER A 135 69.02 65.16 54.61
CA SER A 135 69.56 64.85 55.94
C SER A 135 71.04 64.45 55.89
N ARG A 136 71.41 63.62 54.90
CA ARG A 136 72.80 63.24 54.62
C ARG A 136 73.65 64.45 54.29
N HIS A 137 73.18 65.34 53.41
CA HIS A 137 73.89 66.56 53.06
C HIS A 137 74.10 67.47 54.28
N MET A 138 73.07 67.64 55.12
CA MET A 138 73.17 68.41 56.37
C MET A 138 74.17 67.80 57.36
N LEU A 139 74.17 66.47 57.52
CA LEU A 139 75.10 65.76 58.39
C LEU A 139 76.54 65.87 57.90
N VAL A 140 76.80 65.61 56.62
CA VAL A 140 78.14 65.71 56.02
C VAL A 140 78.65 67.14 56.12
N SER A 141 77.86 68.15 55.73
CA SER A 141 78.24 69.56 55.85
C SER A 141 78.50 69.96 57.31
N GLY A 142 77.69 69.47 58.26
CA GLY A 142 77.88 69.69 59.69
C GLY A 142 79.20 69.09 60.20
N ILE A 143 79.47 67.83 59.84
CA ILE A 143 80.71 67.13 60.17
C ILE A 143 81.92 67.84 59.55
N GLU A 144 81.86 68.26 58.29
CA GLU A 144 82.94 68.98 57.60
C GLU A 144 83.21 70.34 58.25
N LYS A 145 82.17 71.10 58.62
CA LYS A 145 82.32 72.38 59.34
C LYS A 145 82.93 72.19 60.73
N ILE A 146 82.53 71.15 61.45
CA ILE A 146 83.10 70.83 62.77
C ILE A 146 84.53 70.34 62.60
N SER A 147 84.79 69.41 61.68
CA SER A 147 86.11 68.87 61.36
C SER A 147 87.09 69.97 60.93
N GLY A 148 86.67 70.90 60.07
CA GLY A 148 87.47 72.06 59.66
C GLY A 148 87.78 73.03 60.79
N LYS A 149 86.86 73.22 61.75
CA LYS A 149 87.13 74.00 62.97
C LYS A 149 88.05 73.26 63.95
N VAL A 150 87.98 71.93 63.99
CA VAL A 150 88.80 71.07 64.85
C VAL A 150 90.21 70.88 64.28
N SER A 151 90.39 70.83 62.95
CA SER A 151 91.67 70.61 62.28
C SER A 151 92.68 71.75 62.45
N ILE A 152 92.22 72.96 62.78
CA ILE A 152 93.06 74.12 63.13
C ILE A 152 93.78 73.90 64.47
N PHE A 153 93.26 73.02 65.33
CA PHE A 153 93.90 72.64 66.59
C PHE A 153 94.82 71.43 66.38
N LYS A 154 96.09 71.70 66.05
CA LYS A 154 97.12 70.72 65.67
C LYS A 154 97.58 69.72 66.78
N ASN A 155 96.83 69.54 67.88
CA ASN A 155 97.28 68.78 69.06
C ASN A 155 96.43 67.56 69.46
N PHE A 156 95.53 67.07 68.61
CA PHE A 156 94.73 65.87 68.95
C PHE A 156 95.48 64.53 68.83
N ALA A 157 96.66 64.50 68.21
CA ALA A 157 97.37 63.24 67.91
C ALA A 157 98.09 62.60 69.11
N ALA A 158 98.23 63.29 70.26
CA ALA A 158 99.10 62.80 71.34
C ALA A 158 98.43 61.77 72.29
N ASN A 159 97.11 61.82 72.52
CA ASN A 159 96.49 61.09 73.65
C ASN A 159 95.11 60.47 73.34
N GLY A 160 95.00 59.61 72.31
CA GLY A 160 93.88 58.65 72.16
C GLY A 160 92.44 59.22 72.20
N LEU A 161 91.43 58.33 72.22
CA LEU A 161 90.02 58.75 72.26
C LEU A 161 89.62 59.33 73.65
N PRO A 162 88.86 60.44 73.74
CA PRO A 162 88.55 61.11 75.01
C PRO A 162 87.50 60.36 75.87
N ARG A 163 87.69 60.26 77.20
CA ARG A 163 86.70 59.78 78.20
C ARG A 163 86.03 60.91 79.02
N SER A 164 84.75 60.76 79.34
CA SER A 164 83.74 61.80 79.65
C SER A 164 83.93 62.77 80.83
N HIS A 165 84.84 62.55 81.78
CA HIS A 165 84.84 63.31 83.05
C HIS A 165 85.97 64.34 83.23
N LYS A 166 86.78 64.61 82.19
CA LYS A 166 87.98 65.48 82.31
C LYS A 166 88.09 66.62 81.29
N TYR A 167 87.01 67.05 80.65
CA TYR A 167 87.08 67.96 79.50
C TYR A 167 86.13 69.16 79.59
N ASN A 168 86.68 70.38 79.41
CA ASN A 168 85.96 71.61 79.09
C ASN A 168 86.23 72.01 77.63
N GLY A 169 85.24 72.58 76.95
CA GLY A 169 85.38 73.02 75.55
C GLY A 169 85.30 71.88 74.52
N LEU A 170 86.19 71.86 73.54
CA LEU A 170 86.08 71.09 72.29
C LEU A 170 86.15 69.55 72.46
N GLN A 171 86.86 69.05 73.48
CA GLN A 171 87.00 67.60 73.74
C GLN A 171 85.70 66.96 74.26
N ALA A 172 84.89 67.71 75.03
CA ALA A 172 83.57 67.25 75.46
C ALA A 172 82.58 67.19 74.27
N ILE A 173 82.70 68.13 73.33
CA ILE A 173 81.93 68.13 72.08
C ILE A 173 82.28 66.90 71.23
N ALA A 174 83.57 66.58 71.07
CA ALA A 174 84.00 65.40 70.32
C ALA A 174 83.46 64.08 70.91
N TYR A 175 83.54 63.91 72.24
CA TYR A 175 82.98 62.72 72.90
C TYR A 175 81.44 62.63 72.77
N GLY A 176 80.74 63.76 72.93
CA GLY A 176 79.28 63.81 72.78
C GLY A 176 78.79 63.57 71.35
N VAL A 177 79.61 63.91 70.34
CA VAL A 177 79.38 63.53 68.94
C VAL A 177 79.58 62.03 68.77
N ILE A 178 80.71 61.46 69.20
CA ILE A 178 81.01 60.02 69.07
C ILE A 178 79.95 59.16 69.77
N ARG A 179 79.53 59.50 70.99
CA ARG A 179 78.51 58.75 71.72
C ARG A 179 77.17 58.76 70.99
N ARG A 180 76.70 59.93 70.54
CA ARG A 180 75.46 60.04 69.76
C ARG A 180 75.56 59.30 68.42
N THR A 181 76.71 59.33 67.75
CA THR A 181 76.93 58.56 66.54
C THR A 181 76.83 57.06 66.80
N ASN A 182 77.40 56.55 67.89
CA ASN A 182 77.28 55.14 68.26
C ASN A 182 75.83 54.75 68.61
N GLU A 183 75.12 55.58 69.38
CA GLU A 183 73.69 55.38 69.68
C GLU A 183 72.84 55.33 68.40
N ILE A 184 73.11 56.22 67.43
CA ILE A 184 72.46 56.21 66.10
C ILE A 184 72.80 54.92 65.34
N VAL A 185 74.07 54.48 65.34
CA VAL A 185 74.49 53.25 64.66
C VAL A 185 73.81 52.02 65.28
N GLU A 186 73.74 51.93 66.61
CA GLU A 186 73.05 50.83 67.29
C GLU A 186 71.55 50.79 66.94
N GLU A 187 70.90 51.96 66.87
CA GLU A 187 69.49 52.03 66.48
C GLU A 187 69.27 51.69 64.99
N LEU A 188 70.17 52.13 64.10
CA LEU A 188 70.16 51.74 62.69
C LEU A 188 70.35 50.22 62.52
N VAL A 189 71.24 49.61 63.29
CA VAL A 189 71.43 48.14 63.27
C VAL A 189 70.15 47.42 63.70
N LYS A 190 69.48 47.87 64.77
CA LYS A 190 68.18 47.30 65.18
C LYS A 190 67.11 47.44 64.09
N GLN A 191 67.02 48.60 63.44
CA GLN A 191 66.07 48.82 62.34
C GLN A 191 66.39 47.92 61.14
N ILE A 192 67.66 47.74 60.80
CA ILE A 192 68.11 46.80 59.76
C ILE A 192 67.71 45.37 60.13
N ASP A 193 67.87 44.95 61.39
CA ASP A 193 67.51 43.61 61.85
C ASP A 193 65.99 43.36 61.78
N VAL A 194 65.17 44.32 62.21
CA VAL A 194 63.70 44.23 62.11
C VAL A 194 63.25 44.21 60.64
N THR A 195 63.88 45.03 59.78
CA THR A 195 63.61 45.04 58.33
C THR A 195 64.04 43.72 57.67
N ASN A 196 65.16 43.15 58.09
CA ASN A 196 65.63 41.86 57.60
C ASN A 196 64.71 40.72 58.01
N LYS A 197 64.21 40.72 59.26
CA LYS A 197 63.24 39.72 59.74
C LYS A 197 61.93 39.79 58.94
N SER A 198 61.31 40.96 58.84
CA SER A 198 60.07 41.14 58.07
C SER A 198 60.24 40.79 56.59
N ARG A 199 61.38 41.15 55.97
CA ARG A 199 61.70 40.73 54.60
C ARG A 199 61.83 39.21 54.47
N ASN A 200 62.46 38.53 55.44
CA ASN A 200 62.61 37.08 55.40
C ASN A 200 61.26 36.38 55.61
N GLU A 201 60.41 36.87 56.50
CA GLU A 201 59.03 36.38 56.69
C GLU A 201 58.19 36.56 55.40
N ALA A 202 58.30 37.71 54.72
CA ALA A 202 57.63 37.94 53.44
C ALA A 202 58.13 36.99 52.33
N ARG A 203 59.43 36.64 52.33
CA ARG A 203 59.99 35.64 51.40
C ARG A 203 59.44 34.25 51.69
N GLU A 204 59.35 33.85 52.95
CA GLU A 204 58.81 32.54 53.34
C GLU A 204 57.33 32.41 52.94
N GLN A 205 56.52 33.46 53.17
CA GLN A 205 55.12 33.48 52.72
C GLN A 205 55.01 33.40 51.19
N MET A 206 55.88 34.10 50.47
CA MET A 206 55.94 34.05 49.01
C MET A 206 56.35 32.65 48.52
N GLU A 207 57.31 32.00 49.18
CA GLU A 207 57.70 30.62 48.87
C GLU A 207 56.55 29.63 49.12
N GLN A 208 55.82 29.75 50.23
CA GLN A 208 54.63 28.94 50.50
C GLN A 208 53.56 29.10 49.42
N ARG A 209 53.24 30.35 49.03
CA ARG A 209 52.32 30.62 47.92
C ARG A 209 52.83 30.08 46.59
N ASN A 210 54.14 30.12 46.34
CA ASN A 210 54.74 29.57 45.12
C ASN A 210 54.56 28.04 45.05
N TYR A 211 54.67 27.34 46.19
CA TYR A 211 54.37 25.90 46.25
C TYR A 211 52.89 25.60 46.01
N GLU A 212 51.98 26.39 46.60
CA GLU A 212 50.54 26.24 46.40
C GLU A 212 50.17 26.42 44.92
N VAL A 213 50.66 27.49 44.28
CA VAL A 213 50.46 27.73 42.84
C VAL A 213 51.04 26.59 41.99
N ALA A 214 52.21 26.04 42.35
CA ALA A 214 52.78 24.91 41.60
C ALA A 214 51.90 23.64 41.66
N ILE A 215 51.25 23.39 42.80
CA ILE A 215 50.31 22.28 42.96
C ILE A 215 49.05 22.53 42.12
N GLU A 216 48.47 23.73 42.20
CA GLU A 216 47.30 24.11 41.40
C GLU A 216 47.58 24.00 39.90
N VAL A 217 48.73 24.52 39.43
CA VAL A 217 49.17 24.39 38.03
C VAL A 217 49.31 22.92 37.64
N SER A 218 49.91 22.08 38.49
CA SER A 218 50.06 20.64 38.21
C SER A 218 48.70 19.93 38.06
N GLN A 219 47.71 20.30 38.90
CA GLN A 219 46.35 19.75 38.80
C GLN A 219 45.65 20.21 37.52
N LEU A 220 45.78 21.49 37.17
CA LEU A 220 45.25 22.02 35.91
C LEU A 220 45.90 21.36 34.70
N GLU A 221 47.21 21.13 34.72
CA GLU A 221 47.90 20.41 33.65
C GLU A 221 47.40 18.96 33.49
N ALA A 222 47.17 18.26 34.61
CA ALA A 222 46.62 16.90 34.59
C ALA A 222 45.20 16.86 34.00
N THR A 223 44.33 17.80 34.40
CA THR A 223 42.96 17.90 33.85
C THR A 223 42.96 18.28 32.37
N ILE A 224 43.81 19.22 31.95
CA ILE A 224 43.99 19.57 30.53
C ILE A 224 44.48 18.36 29.73
N SER A 225 45.41 17.57 30.27
CA SER A 225 45.89 16.35 29.61
C SER A 225 44.76 15.33 29.44
N GLY A 226 43.94 15.10 30.47
CA GLY A 226 42.79 14.20 30.38
C GLY A 226 41.77 14.65 29.33
N LEU A 227 41.44 15.95 29.32
CA LEU A 227 40.54 16.52 28.31
C LEU A 227 41.10 16.40 26.89
N ARG A 228 42.42 16.55 26.69
CA ARG A 228 43.05 16.33 25.38
C ARG A 228 42.91 14.90 24.90
N ASP A 229 43.10 13.92 25.77
CA ASP A 229 42.93 12.50 25.44
C ASP A 229 41.47 12.18 25.07
N GLU A 230 40.51 12.75 25.80
CA GLU A 230 39.08 12.61 25.47
C GLU A 230 38.73 13.24 24.12
N VAL A 231 39.25 14.43 23.83
CA VAL A 231 39.06 15.09 22.53
C VAL A 231 39.66 14.25 21.40
N ALA A 232 40.84 13.68 21.59
CA ALA A 232 41.46 12.78 20.59
C ALA A 232 40.60 11.52 20.35
N LYS A 233 40.06 10.91 21.41
CA LYS A 233 39.16 9.76 21.30
C LYS A 233 37.88 10.13 20.55
N LYS A 234 37.24 11.25 20.92
CA LYS A 234 36.01 11.75 20.26
C LYS A 234 36.27 12.08 18.80
N ALA A 235 37.39 12.73 18.46
CA ALA A 235 37.78 13.01 17.07
C ALA A 235 37.91 11.73 16.24
N SER A 236 38.55 10.68 16.77
CA SER A 236 38.66 9.39 16.08
C SER A 236 37.32 8.69 15.85
N LEU A 237 36.34 8.91 16.74
CA LEU A 237 35.00 8.37 16.60
C LEU A 237 34.20 9.14 15.56
N VAL A 238 34.34 10.47 15.52
CA VAL A 238 33.74 11.33 14.48
C VAL A 238 34.25 10.92 13.10
N GLU A 239 35.57 10.74 12.92
CA GLU A 239 36.16 10.31 11.64
C GLU A 239 35.63 8.94 11.17
N LYS A 240 35.46 7.99 12.11
CA LYS A 240 34.84 6.68 11.81
C LYS A 240 33.39 6.81 11.38
N LEU A 241 32.61 7.65 12.07
CA LEU A 241 31.21 7.90 11.72
C LEU A 241 31.08 8.59 10.38
N GLU A 242 31.93 9.57 10.09
CA GLU A 242 31.99 10.27 8.81
C GLU A 242 32.28 9.29 7.66
N LYS A 243 33.25 8.39 7.84
CA LYS A 243 33.52 7.34 6.85
C LYS A 243 32.31 6.42 6.61
N VAL A 244 31.64 5.98 7.67
CA VAL A 244 30.43 5.15 7.54
C VAL A 244 29.30 5.93 6.87
N MET A 245 29.17 7.22 7.16
CA MET A 245 28.18 8.09 6.52
C MET A 245 28.43 8.21 5.02
N VAL A 246 29.67 8.46 4.60
CA VAL A 246 30.05 8.51 3.17
C VAL A 246 29.79 7.17 2.46
N GLU A 247 30.11 6.05 3.10
CA GLU A 247 29.80 4.71 2.55
C GLU A 247 28.29 4.47 2.41
N LYS A 248 27.48 4.98 3.36
CA LYS A 248 26.02 4.88 3.30
C LYS A 248 25.43 5.79 2.23
N GLU A 249 25.93 7.01 2.10
CA GLU A 249 25.52 7.96 1.06
C GLU A 249 25.80 7.39 -0.35
N GLY A 250 26.96 6.75 -0.55
CA GLY A 250 27.26 6.04 -1.80
C GLY A 250 26.25 4.94 -2.13
N LYS A 251 25.85 4.13 -1.14
CA LYS A 251 24.83 3.08 -1.32
C LYS A 251 23.44 3.65 -1.60
N VAL A 252 23.09 4.77 -0.97
CA VAL A 252 21.82 5.47 -1.23
C VAL A 252 21.80 5.96 -2.68
N ASN A 253 22.88 6.59 -3.15
CA ASN A 253 22.98 7.07 -4.53
C ASN A 253 22.89 5.92 -5.55
N GLU A 254 23.48 4.75 -5.25
CA GLU A 254 23.36 3.56 -6.10
C GLU A 254 21.90 3.06 -6.19
N ILE A 255 21.19 3.00 -5.05
CA ILE A 255 19.78 2.62 -4.98
C ILE A 255 18.89 3.65 -5.72
N GLU A 256 19.15 4.94 -5.56
CA GLU A 256 18.40 6.00 -6.25
C GLU A 256 18.57 5.91 -7.78
N ASN A 257 19.78 5.63 -8.26
CA ASN A 257 20.03 5.45 -9.68
C ASN A 257 19.33 4.20 -10.24
N ASP A 258 19.39 3.06 -9.54
CA ASP A 258 18.67 1.83 -9.93
C ASP A 258 17.14 2.05 -9.94
N LEU A 259 16.61 2.79 -8.97
CA LEU A 259 15.19 3.16 -8.92
C LEU A 259 14.80 4.06 -10.11
N LEU A 260 15.63 5.05 -10.45
CA LEU A 260 15.41 5.92 -11.61
C LEU A 260 15.41 5.14 -12.92
N GLU A 261 16.36 4.22 -13.10
CA GLU A 261 16.43 3.37 -14.28
C GLU A 261 15.17 2.47 -14.38
N LYS A 262 14.78 1.81 -13.29
CA LYS A 262 13.56 1.00 -13.24
C LYS A 262 12.31 1.82 -13.51
N SER A 263 12.22 3.04 -12.97
CA SER A 263 11.10 3.95 -13.24
C SER A 263 11.00 4.29 -14.72
N SER A 264 12.13 4.56 -15.39
CA SER A 264 12.14 4.87 -16.82
C SER A 264 11.70 3.67 -17.68
N LEU A 265 12.05 2.45 -17.26
CA LEU A 265 11.64 1.23 -17.95
C LEU A 265 10.15 0.95 -17.79
N VAL A 266 9.62 1.12 -16.57
CA VAL A 266 8.17 1.01 -16.31
C VAL A 266 7.41 2.08 -17.08
N GLU A 267 7.90 3.32 -17.12
CA GLU A 267 7.27 4.39 -17.91
C GLU A 267 7.20 4.02 -19.39
N LYS A 268 8.29 3.48 -19.96
CA LYS A 268 8.30 3.00 -21.33
C LYS A 268 7.29 1.86 -21.57
N GLU A 269 7.27 0.85 -20.70
CA GLU A 269 6.32 -0.27 -20.80
C GLU A 269 4.87 0.22 -20.70
N THR A 270 4.57 1.18 -19.81
CA THR A 270 3.23 1.74 -19.69
C THR A 270 2.81 2.52 -20.94
N LEU A 271 3.74 3.17 -21.64
CA LEU A 271 3.48 3.82 -22.93
C LEU A 271 3.20 2.79 -24.02
N GLU A 272 3.97 1.69 -24.06
CA GLU A 272 3.76 0.60 -25.01
C GLU A 272 2.39 -0.08 -24.80
N LEU A 273 2.05 -0.40 -23.55
CA LEU A 273 0.74 -0.98 -23.19
C LEU A 273 -0.40 -0.02 -23.50
N ARG A 274 -0.24 1.27 -23.25
CA ARG A 274 -1.25 2.28 -23.62
C ARG A 274 -1.49 2.31 -25.12
N GLY A 275 -0.43 2.29 -25.92
CA GLY A 275 -0.53 2.21 -27.38
C GLY A 275 -1.29 0.96 -27.83
N LEU A 276 -1.04 -0.19 -27.21
CA LEU A 276 -1.75 -1.43 -27.51
C LEU A 276 -3.23 -1.36 -27.14
N VAL A 277 -3.57 -0.77 -26.00
CA VAL A 277 -4.97 -0.51 -25.59
C VAL A 277 -5.66 0.38 -26.62
N ASP A 278 -5.01 1.47 -27.05
CA ASP A 278 -5.57 2.37 -28.07
C ASP A 278 -5.82 1.65 -29.40
N GLU A 279 -4.93 0.73 -29.81
CA GLU A 279 -5.13 -0.10 -31.00
C GLU A 279 -6.33 -1.06 -30.85
N TYR A 280 -6.48 -1.72 -29.70
CA TYR A 280 -7.60 -2.60 -29.43
C TYR A 280 -8.92 -1.83 -29.34
N ASP A 281 -8.92 -0.64 -28.76
CA ASP A 281 -10.08 0.25 -28.71
C ASP A 281 -10.55 0.67 -30.10
N VAL A 282 -9.63 0.96 -31.03
CA VAL A 282 -9.98 1.23 -32.44
C VAL A 282 -10.59 0.00 -33.11
N LYS A 283 -10.01 -1.19 -32.88
CA LYS A 283 -10.56 -2.45 -33.43
C LYS A 283 -11.94 -2.75 -32.87
N LEU A 284 -12.16 -2.57 -31.57
CA LEU A 284 -13.46 -2.76 -30.92
C LEU A 284 -14.50 -1.78 -31.49
N ARG A 285 -14.19 -0.48 -31.57
CA ARG A 285 -15.08 0.51 -32.18
C ARG A 285 -15.45 0.17 -33.62
N ASN A 286 -14.51 -0.35 -34.41
CA ASN A 286 -14.79 -0.79 -35.78
C ASN A 286 -15.73 -2.01 -35.81
N LEU A 287 -15.54 -2.99 -34.93
CA LEU A 287 -16.44 -4.15 -34.83
C LEU A 287 -17.84 -3.75 -34.36
N GLU A 288 -17.94 -2.89 -33.35
CA GLU A 288 -19.22 -2.33 -32.88
C GLU A 288 -19.94 -1.59 -34.02
N SER A 289 -19.23 -0.75 -34.78
CA SER A 289 -19.81 -0.07 -35.94
C SER A 289 -20.29 -1.05 -37.00
N ASN A 290 -19.58 -2.15 -37.25
CA ASN A 290 -20.02 -3.18 -38.21
C ASN A 290 -21.27 -3.91 -37.74
N ILE A 291 -21.38 -4.21 -36.44
CA ILE A 291 -22.57 -4.82 -35.84
C ILE A 291 -23.77 -3.87 -35.98
N GLU A 292 -23.59 -2.59 -35.68
CA GLU A 292 -24.65 -1.58 -35.83
C GLU A 292 -25.09 -1.40 -37.29
N LEU A 293 -24.19 -1.54 -38.27
CA LEU A 293 -24.55 -1.52 -39.69
C LEU A 293 -25.39 -2.72 -40.13
N GLN A 294 -25.28 -3.88 -39.45
CA GLN A 294 -26.05 -5.08 -39.77
C GLN A 294 -27.44 -5.11 -39.12
N ARG A 295 -27.65 -4.38 -38.01
CA ARG A 295 -28.93 -4.34 -37.29
C ARG A 295 -30.14 -4.00 -38.18
N PRO A 296 -30.10 -3.00 -39.09
CA PRO A 296 -31.24 -2.70 -39.96
C PRO A 296 -31.59 -3.84 -40.93
N LEU A 297 -30.58 -4.54 -41.47
CA LEU A 297 -30.79 -5.64 -42.41
C LEU A 297 -31.55 -6.81 -41.76
N LEU A 298 -31.26 -7.06 -40.49
CA LEU A 298 -31.90 -8.12 -39.74
C LEU A 298 -33.33 -7.77 -39.33
N VAL A 299 -33.59 -6.50 -39.02
CA VAL A 299 -34.95 -5.98 -38.83
C VAL A 299 -35.77 -6.15 -40.11
N ASP A 300 -35.19 -5.86 -41.28
CA ASP A 300 -35.84 -6.08 -42.57
C ASP A 300 -36.11 -7.57 -42.85
N GLN A 301 -35.15 -8.46 -42.52
CA GLN A 301 -35.32 -9.91 -42.64
C GLN A 301 -36.46 -10.43 -41.75
N LEU A 302 -36.51 -10.01 -40.49
CA LEU A 302 -37.55 -10.43 -39.55
C LEU A 302 -38.95 -9.95 -39.99
N ASN A 303 -39.02 -8.74 -40.54
CA ASN A 303 -40.24 -8.21 -41.18
C ASN A 303 -40.71 -9.08 -42.35
N LEU A 304 -39.80 -9.58 -43.19
CA LEU A 304 -40.14 -10.46 -44.31
C LEU A 304 -40.60 -11.83 -43.80
N VAL A 305 -39.92 -12.38 -42.79
CA VAL A 305 -40.28 -13.65 -42.15
C VAL A 305 -41.71 -13.58 -41.58
N ALA A 306 -42.03 -12.52 -40.82
CA ALA A 306 -43.38 -12.32 -40.31
C ALA A 306 -44.45 -12.30 -41.43
N LYS A 307 -44.19 -11.56 -42.52
CA LYS A 307 -45.12 -11.50 -43.68
C LYS A 307 -45.32 -12.85 -44.37
N ILE A 308 -44.25 -13.63 -44.55
CA ILE A 308 -44.34 -14.96 -45.19
C ILE A 308 -45.12 -15.91 -44.28
N HIS A 309 -44.82 -15.89 -42.98
CA HIS A 309 -45.52 -16.69 -41.99
C HIS A 309 -47.04 -16.40 -42.01
N ASP A 310 -47.43 -15.12 -42.00
CA ASP A 310 -48.84 -14.71 -42.09
C ASP A 310 -49.50 -15.19 -43.39
N HIS A 311 -48.82 -15.07 -44.54
CA HIS A 311 -49.32 -15.56 -45.83
C HIS A 311 -49.51 -17.08 -45.86
N LEU A 312 -48.56 -17.85 -45.33
CA LEU A 312 -48.68 -19.31 -45.27
C LEU A 312 -49.86 -19.72 -44.38
N PHE A 313 -50.05 -19.03 -43.27
CA PHE A 313 -51.20 -19.26 -42.39
C PHE A 313 -52.53 -18.99 -43.10
N GLU A 314 -52.64 -17.88 -43.85
CA GLU A 314 -53.81 -17.60 -44.69
C GLU A 314 -54.08 -18.72 -45.72
N VAL A 315 -53.02 -19.24 -46.36
CA VAL A 315 -53.13 -20.35 -47.32
C VAL A 315 -53.63 -21.64 -46.64
N ILE A 316 -53.11 -21.98 -45.46
CA ILE A 316 -53.59 -23.15 -44.68
C ILE A 316 -55.07 -23.00 -44.39
N LYS A 317 -55.52 -21.81 -43.97
CA LYS A 317 -56.91 -21.52 -43.66
C LYS A 317 -57.84 -21.68 -44.88
N ILE A 318 -57.36 -21.38 -46.08
CA ILE A 318 -58.12 -21.57 -47.32
C ILE A 318 -58.24 -23.06 -47.69
N ILE A 319 -57.16 -23.82 -47.52
CA ILE A 319 -57.09 -25.24 -47.91
C ILE A 319 -57.87 -26.12 -46.92
N ASP A 320 -57.82 -25.81 -45.63
CA ASP A 320 -58.46 -26.59 -44.58
C ASP A 320 -59.61 -25.81 -43.94
N ALA A 321 -60.73 -25.77 -44.66
CA ALA A 321 -61.95 -25.08 -44.21
C ALA A 321 -62.62 -25.74 -42.98
N ASN A 322 -62.17 -26.93 -42.56
CA ASN A 322 -62.80 -27.73 -41.51
C ASN A 322 -62.13 -27.61 -40.12
N HIS A 323 -60.94 -27.01 -40.03
CA HIS A 323 -60.25 -26.78 -38.76
C HIS A 323 -59.91 -25.30 -38.57
N SER A 324 -60.92 -24.54 -38.11
CA SER A 324 -60.80 -23.13 -37.73
C SER A 324 -60.06 -22.92 -36.39
N ASP A 325 -59.73 -24.00 -35.67
CA ASP A 325 -59.36 -23.96 -34.25
C ASP A 325 -57.90 -24.36 -33.97
N SER A 326 -56.99 -24.19 -34.94
CA SER A 326 -55.57 -24.39 -34.64
C SER A 326 -55.00 -23.13 -33.98
N GLU A 327 -54.72 -23.22 -32.68
CA GLU A 327 -54.08 -22.24 -31.77
C GLU A 327 -52.67 -21.77 -32.22
N LEU A 328 -52.33 -21.84 -33.50
CA LEU A 328 -51.02 -21.50 -34.07
C LEU A 328 -50.86 -20.01 -34.40
N SER A 329 -51.82 -19.15 -34.03
CA SER A 329 -51.82 -17.75 -34.42
C SER A 329 -51.39 -16.83 -33.29
N GLU A 330 -50.08 -16.72 -33.11
CA GLU A 330 -49.47 -15.45 -32.75
C GLU A 330 -48.09 -15.41 -33.41
N SER A 331 -47.91 -14.52 -34.40
CA SER A 331 -46.63 -14.30 -35.04
C SER A 331 -45.63 -13.81 -33.97
N LEU A 332 -44.84 -14.75 -33.44
CA LEU A 332 -43.89 -14.53 -32.35
C LEU A 332 -42.67 -13.70 -32.79
N PHE A 333 -42.57 -13.39 -34.09
CA PHE A 333 -41.42 -12.79 -34.74
C PHE A 333 -41.67 -11.31 -35.02
N LEU A 334 -41.86 -10.52 -33.96
CA LEU A 334 -42.01 -9.08 -34.08
C LEU A 334 -40.64 -8.41 -34.32
N PRO A 335 -40.54 -7.41 -35.20
CA PRO A 335 -39.39 -6.54 -35.30
C PRO A 335 -39.37 -5.60 -34.09
N GLN A 336 -39.00 -6.13 -32.93
CA GLN A 336 -38.75 -5.35 -31.73
C GLN A 336 -37.31 -4.83 -31.75
N GLN A 337 -37.04 -3.78 -30.98
CA GLN A 337 -35.70 -3.25 -30.77
C GLN A 337 -34.91 -4.19 -29.84
N MET A 338 -34.63 -5.40 -30.31
CA MET A 338 -33.93 -6.45 -29.55
C MET A 338 -32.41 -6.35 -29.76
N ASP A 339 -31.66 -7.01 -28.90
CA ASP A 339 -30.20 -7.14 -29.08
C ASP A 339 -29.88 -7.88 -30.40
N MET A 340 -28.70 -7.63 -31.00
CA MET A 340 -28.37 -8.19 -32.32
C MET A 340 -28.43 -9.72 -32.32
N GLU A 341 -27.92 -10.35 -31.26
CA GLU A 341 -27.94 -11.81 -31.11
C GLU A 341 -29.38 -12.34 -31.00
N GLU A 342 -30.23 -11.60 -30.31
CA GLU A 342 -31.63 -11.94 -30.13
C GLU A 342 -32.43 -11.82 -31.43
N ASN A 343 -32.16 -10.78 -32.24
CA ASN A 343 -32.72 -10.66 -33.57
C ASN A 343 -32.27 -11.80 -34.50
N ILE A 344 -31.02 -12.30 -34.38
CA ILE A 344 -30.55 -13.43 -35.21
C ILE A 344 -31.33 -14.68 -34.81
N ARG A 345 -31.47 -14.94 -33.51
CA ARG A 345 -32.25 -16.06 -32.98
C ARG A 345 -33.71 -16.00 -33.41
N ALA A 346 -34.35 -14.83 -33.30
CA ALA A 346 -35.72 -14.62 -33.72
C ALA A 346 -35.91 -14.86 -35.23
N SER A 347 -34.98 -14.37 -36.05
CA SER A 347 -35.02 -14.61 -37.50
C SER A 347 -34.83 -16.09 -37.86
N LEU A 348 -33.95 -16.81 -37.16
CA LEU A 348 -33.73 -18.23 -37.39
C LEU A 348 -34.99 -19.03 -37.03
N ALA A 349 -35.53 -18.82 -35.83
CA ALA A 349 -36.75 -19.50 -35.37
C ALA A 349 -37.95 -19.21 -36.29
N GLY A 350 -38.06 -17.99 -36.82
CA GLY A 350 -39.12 -17.64 -37.77
C GLY A 350 -38.95 -18.31 -39.14
N MET A 351 -37.71 -18.47 -39.62
CA MET A 351 -37.44 -19.24 -40.82
C MET A 351 -37.72 -20.74 -40.64
N GLU A 352 -37.38 -21.31 -39.50
CA GLU A 352 -37.72 -22.70 -39.14
C GLU A 352 -39.25 -22.90 -39.12
N SER A 353 -39.97 -21.98 -38.49
CA SER A 353 -41.44 -22.01 -38.46
C SER A 353 -42.07 -21.91 -39.85
N ILE A 354 -41.57 -21.01 -40.72
CA ILE A 354 -41.98 -20.92 -42.14
C ILE A 354 -41.77 -22.25 -42.86
N TYR A 355 -40.64 -22.92 -42.63
CA TYR A 355 -40.34 -24.20 -43.25
C TYR A 355 -41.34 -25.29 -42.82
N GLU A 356 -41.64 -25.36 -41.52
CA GLU A 356 -42.65 -26.29 -40.99
C GLU A 356 -44.06 -26.00 -41.54
N LEU A 357 -44.49 -24.74 -41.51
CA LEU A 357 -45.78 -24.30 -42.07
C LEU A 357 -45.91 -24.62 -43.55
N THR A 358 -44.83 -24.43 -44.32
CA THR A 358 -44.80 -24.79 -45.74
C THR A 358 -44.99 -26.29 -45.94
N GLY A 359 -44.39 -27.13 -45.10
CA GLY A 359 -44.61 -28.58 -45.08
C GLY A 359 -46.09 -28.93 -44.87
N VAL A 360 -46.73 -28.30 -43.89
CA VAL A 360 -48.16 -28.48 -43.59
C VAL A 360 -49.05 -28.02 -44.76
N VAL A 361 -48.73 -26.89 -45.39
CA VAL A 361 -49.44 -26.42 -46.60
C VAL A 361 -49.37 -27.47 -47.71
N VAL A 362 -48.19 -28.00 -47.99
CA VAL A 362 -47.98 -29.00 -49.05
C VAL A 362 -48.76 -30.28 -48.77
N GLU A 363 -48.70 -30.78 -47.54
CA GLU A 363 -49.43 -31.97 -47.13
C GLU A 363 -50.96 -31.80 -47.29
N LYS A 364 -51.50 -30.70 -46.75
CA LYS A 364 -52.94 -30.41 -46.84
C LYS A 364 -53.41 -30.15 -48.27
N ALA A 365 -52.63 -29.42 -49.07
CA ALA A 365 -52.93 -29.20 -50.49
C ALA A 365 -52.94 -30.52 -51.27
N GLY A 366 -51.99 -31.42 -50.95
CA GLY A 366 -51.93 -32.77 -51.51
C GLY A 366 -53.19 -33.59 -51.20
N HIS A 367 -53.61 -33.60 -49.93
CA HIS A 367 -54.85 -34.27 -49.52
C HIS A 367 -56.09 -33.72 -50.22
N LEU A 368 -56.24 -32.39 -50.29
CA LEU A 368 -57.37 -31.76 -50.99
C LEU A 368 -57.38 -32.10 -52.49
N MET A 369 -56.21 -32.12 -53.13
CA MET A 369 -56.08 -32.47 -54.54
C MET A 369 -56.42 -33.95 -54.79
N GLU A 370 -56.00 -34.85 -53.90
CA GLU A 370 -56.33 -36.27 -53.98
C GLU A 370 -57.83 -36.50 -53.77
N GLU A 371 -58.46 -35.84 -52.79
CA GLU A 371 -59.90 -35.88 -52.57
C GLU A 371 -60.67 -35.43 -53.81
N LYS A 372 -60.30 -34.27 -54.39
CA LYS A 372 -60.92 -33.76 -55.61
C LYS A 372 -60.69 -34.66 -56.82
N SER A 373 -59.52 -35.28 -56.93
CA SER A 373 -59.22 -36.28 -57.98
C SER A 373 -60.11 -37.51 -57.85
N ASN A 374 -60.33 -37.98 -56.62
CA ASN A 374 -61.24 -39.10 -56.33
C ASN A 374 -62.69 -38.74 -56.66
N GLU A 375 -63.14 -37.54 -56.30
CA GLU A 375 -64.47 -37.02 -56.63
C GLU A 375 -64.67 -36.91 -58.14
N VAL A 376 -63.70 -36.34 -58.87
CA VAL A 376 -63.74 -36.24 -60.34
C VAL A 376 -63.77 -37.62 -60.99
N ARG A 377 -63.00 -38.59 -60.49
CA ARG A 377 -63.02 -39.97 -60.98
C ARG A 377 -64.38 -40.63 -60.74
N ALA A 378 -64.96 -40.49 -59.55
CA ALA A 378 -66.29 -40.99 -59.26
C ALA A 378 -67.36 -40.34 -60.16
N LEU A 379 -67.28 -39.02 -60.36
CA LEU A 379 -68.17 -38.30 -61.27
C LEU A 379 -68.01 -38.81 -62.71
N ASN A 380 -66.78 -39.01 -63.18
CA ASN A 380 -66.49 -39.54 -64.51
C ASN A 380 -67.03 -40.97 -64.70
N GLU A 381 -66.95 -41.81 -63.65
CA GLU A 381 -67.58 -43.14 -63.65
C GLU A 381 -69.12 -43.02 -63.77
N THR A 382 -69.76 -42.12 -63.01
CA THR A 382 -71.22 -41.90 -63.14
C THR A 382 -71.61 -41.38 -64.53
N VAL A 383 -70.83 -40.46 -65.11
CA VAL A 383 -71.03 -39.98 -66.48
C VAL A 383 -70.88 -41.12 -67.47
N SER A 384 -69.88 -41.98 -67.33
CA SER A 384 -69.68 -43.16 -68.18
C SER A 384 -70.87 -44.12 -68.13
N VAL A 385 -71.44 -44.35 -66.93
CA VAL A 385 -72.68 -45.14 -66.77
C VAL A 385 -73.86 -44.48 -67.48
N LEU A 386 -74.08 -43.19 -67.28
CA LEU A 386 -75.17 -42.45 -67.94
C LEU A 386 -75.02 -42.42 -69.47
N VAL A 387 -73.79 -42.34 -69.99
CA VAL A 387 -73.51 -42.43 -71.43
C VAL A 387 -73.90 -43.81 -71.97
N LYS A 388 -73.54 -44.89 -71.26
CA LYS A 388 -73.95 -46.26 -71.65
C LYS A 388 -75.46 -46.46 -71.59
N GLU A 389 -76.13 -45.93 -70.57
CA GLU A 389 -77.60 -45.96 -70.48
C GLU A 389 -78.24 -45.17 -71.62
N LYS A 390 -77.71 -43.99 -71.96
CA LYS A 390 -78.14 -43.22 -73.12
C LYS A 390 -77.98 -44.01 -74.41
N GLU A 391 -76.84 -44.68 -74.62
CA GLU A 391 -76.62 -45.55 -75.78
C GLU A 391 -77.62 -46.71 -75.82
N HIS A 392 -77.90 -47.33 -74.67
CA HIS A 392 -78.91 -48.38 -74.54
C HIS A 392 -80.32 -47.86 -74.87
N ILE A 393 -80.73 -46.73 -74.33
CA ILE A 393 -82.00 -46.06 -74.66
C ILE A 393 -82.05 -45.71 -76.15
N ASN A 394 -80.96 -45.22 -76.73
CA ASN A 394 -80.88 -44.88 -78.14
C ASN A 394 -81.00 -46.14 -79.03
N SER A 395 -80.42 -47.27 -78.62
CA SER A 395 -80.63 -48.57 -79.27
C SER A 395 -82.06 -49.09 -79.13
N LEU A 396 -82.71 -48.89 -77.99
CA LEU A 396 -84.13 -49.21 -77.76
C LEU A 396 -85.05 -48.33 -78.64
N LEU A 397 -84.73 -47.04 -78.79
CA LEU A 397 -85.45 -46.12 -79.69
C LEU A 397 -85.25 -46.49 -81.17
N ARG A 398 -84.04 -46.88 -81.58
CA ARG A 398 -83.80 -47.49 -82.91
C ARG A 398 -84.56 -48.79 -83.09
N GLY A 399 -84.71 -49.60 -82.04
CA GLY A 399 -85.53 -50.81 -82.01
C GLY A 399 -87.02 -50.53 -82.16
N ALA A 400 -87.54 -49.54 -81.43
CA ALA A 400 -88.93 -49.10 -81.51
C ALA A 400 -89.28 -48.44 -82.86
N LEU A 401 -88.34 -47.67 -83.44
CA LEU A 401 -88.47 -47.15 -84.81
C LEU A 401 -88.42 -48.29 -85.84
N SER A 402 -87.60 -49.32 -85.63
CA SER A 402 -87.56 -50.52 -86.48
C SER A 402 -88.86 -51.34 -86.40
N GLN A 403 -89.59 -51.29 -85.28
CA GLN A 403 -90.89 -51.96 -85.10
C GLN A 403 -92.07 -51.18 -85.72
N ASN A 404 -91.93 -49.88 -85.96
CA ASN A 404 -92.93 -49.01 -86.60
C ASN A 404 -92.88 -49.00 -88.13
N ILE A 405 -91.96 -49.74 -88.77
CA ILE A 405 -91.89 -49.90 -90.23
C ILE A 405 -92.64 -51.18 -90.70
N LEU A 406 -93.24 -51.95 -89.78
CA LEU A 406 -94.01 -53.17 -90.09
C LEU A 406 -95.51 -52.95 -90.39
N PHE A 407 -95.96 -51.71 -90.54
CA PHE A 407 -97.33 -51.38 -90.96
C PHE A 407 -97.33 -50.22 -91.96
N ASP A 408 -96.90 -50.45 -93.20
CA ASP A 408 -97.75 -50.13 -94.35
C ASP A 408 -97.31 -50.91 -95.60
N GLU A 409 -98.30 -51.35 -96.36
CA GLU A 409 -98.24 -52.44 -97.32
C GLU A 409 -98.22 -51.92 -98.77
N TYR A 410 -97.63 -52.73 -99.66
CA TYR A 410 -97.75 -52.76 -101.14
C TYR A 410 -96.66 -52.15 -102.05
N SER A 411 -96.01 -53.09 -102.76
CA SER A 411 -95.45 -53.04 -104.13
C SER A 411 -93.91 -53.07 -104.31
N LYS A 412 -93.36 -54.30 -104.25
CA LYS A 412 -92.40 -54.97 -105.18
C LYS A 412 -91.87 -54.19 -106.43
N PRO A 413 -90.73 -54.62 -107.02
CA PRO A 413 -89.38 -54.79 -106.46
C PRO A 413 -88.28 -54.31 -107.46
N ASN A 414 -87.04 -54.58 -107.10
CA ASN A 414 -85.85 -54.68 -107.96
C ASN A 414 -85.05 -53.42 -108.30
N GLU A 415 -83.88 -53.41 -107.67
CA GLU A 415 -82.58 -53.25 -108.30
C GLU A 415 -82.37 -51.97 -109.10
N PHE A 416 -81.70 -51.01 -108.49
CA PHE A 416 -80.44 -50.52 -109.05
C PHE A 416 -79.65 -49.80 -107.95
N SER A 417 -78.42 -50.27 -107.78
CA SER A 417 -77.26 -49.52 -107.28
C SER A 417 -77.21 -49.23 -105.77
N GLN A 418 -76.40 -49.95 -104.99
CA GLN A 418 -74.93 -49.94 -105.08
C GLN A 418 -74.38 -48.50 -105.06
N ALA A 419 -74.56 -47.77 -103.95
CA ALA A 419 -73.74 -46.61 -103.59
C ALA A 419 -74.19 -46.02 -102.23
N ALA A 420 -73.78 -46.66 -101.12
CA ALA A 420 -73.65 -45.99 -99.80
C ALA A 420 -72.96 -46.86 -98.73
N GLU A 421 -72.57 -48.10 -99.04
CA GLU A 421 -71.84 -48.98 -98.10
C GLU A 421 -70.30 -48.96 -98.26
N ASN A 422 -69.77 -47.98 -98.99
CA ASN A 422 -68.33 -47.69 -99.00
C ASN A 422 -68.10 -46.23 -98.62
N GLY A 423 -67.62 -46.01 -97.40
CA GLY A 423 -67.31 -44.66 -96.93
C GLY A 423 -66.76 -44.55 -95.51
N LEU A 424 -66.11 -45.59 -94.96
CA LEU A 424 -65.04 -45.44 -93.97
C LEU A 424 -64.21 -46.73 -93.85
N GLY A 425 -63.80 -47.26 -95.01
CA GLY A 425 -62.76 -48.27 -95.14
C GLY A 425 -61.36 -47.67 -95.34
N GLU A 426 -61.12 -46.42 -94.90
CA GLU A 426 -59.86 -45.68 -95.12
C GLU A 426 -59.21 -45.13 -93.84
N SER A 427 -59.24 -45.87 -92.74
CA SER A 427 -58.23 -45.72 -91.68
C SER A 427 -57.97 -47.08 -91.05
N GLY A 428 -57.13 -47.84 -91.75
CA GLY A 428 -56.72 -49.20 -91.45
C GLY A 428 -56.27 -49.40 -90.00
N ILE A 429 -56.92 -50.37 -89.36
CA ILE A 429 -56.41 -51.05 -88.19
C ILE A 429 -55.47 -52.14 -88.72
N ASP A 430 -54.18 -52.05 -88.38
CA ASP A 430 -53.22 -53.12 -88.62
C ASP A 430 -52.78 -53.71 -87.28
N PHE A 431 -53.09 -54.99 -87.09
CA PHE A 431 -52.76 -55.85 -85.96
C PHE A 431 -51.82 -56.93 -86.50
N LYS A 432 -50.61 -57.10 -85.94
CA LYS A 432 -49.84 -58.36 -86.08
C LYS A 432 -49.03 -58.73 -84.84
N PHE A 433 -49.29 -59.95 -84.37
CA PHE A 433 -48.47 -60.75 -83.47
C PHE A 433 -47.36 -61.47 -84.24
N GLY A 434 -46.17 -61.60 -83.64
CA GLY A 434 -45.10 -62.47 -84.11
C GLY A 434 -44.44 -63.21 -82.94
N LYS A 435 -44.38 -64.55 -83.05
CA LYS A 435 -43.75 -65.53 -82.15
C LYS A 435 -42.71 -66.32 -82.96
N ILE A 436 -41.62 -66.77 -82.31
CA ILE A 436 -40.80 -68.01 -82.52
C ILE A 436 -39.43 -67.79 -81.81
N ILE A 437 -39.11 -68.42 -80.66
CA ILE A 437 -38.41 -69.73 -80.43
C ILE A 437 -37.00 -69.77 -81.10
N GLY A 438 -35.87 -70.12 -80.47
CA GLY A 438 -35.54 -70.62 -79.13
C GLY A 438 -34.03 -70.99 -79.04
N ASP A 439 -33.61 -71.30 -77.80
CA ASP A 439 -32.51 -72.18 -77.36
C ASP A 439 -31.04 -71.92 -77.79
N SER A 440 -30.15 -71.67 -76.81
CA SER A 440 -28.99 -72.54 -76.53
C SER A 440 -28.07 -71.97 -75.42
N LYS A 441 -27.83 -72.86 -74.46
CA LYS A 441 -26.93 -72.92 -73.31
C LYS A 441 -25.46 -72.47 -73.47
N VAL A 442 -24.91 -72.11 -72.30
CA VAL A 442 -23.54 -72.30 -71.78
C VAL A 442 -22.48 -71.29 -72.25
N SER A 443 -21.99 -70.47 -71.32
CA SER A 443 -20.61 -70.63 -70.79
C SER A 443 -20.49 -69.97 -69.42
N THR A 444 -20.18 -70.79 -68.44
CA THR A 444 -19.46 -70.42 -67.23
C THR A 444 -18.15 -69.73 -67.63
N ASP A 445 -17.83 -68.59 -67.05
CA ASP A 445 -16.42 -68.23 -66.91
C ASP A 445 -16.14 -67.72 -65.49
N ARG A 446 -15.17 -68.40 -64.89
CA ARG A 446 -14.54 -68.06 -63.62
C ARG A 446 -13.30 -67.25 -63.97
N GLY A 447 -13.04 -66.21 -63.18
CA GLY A 447 -11.67 -65.83 -62.88
C GLY A 447 -11.39 -64.34 -63.00
N SER A 448 -11.22 -63.69 -61.86
CA SER A 448 -9.89 -63.19 -61.49
C SER A 448 -9.86 -62.97 -59.97
N LEU A 449 -9.27 -63.93 -59.29
CA LEU A 449 -9.06 -63.97 -57.84
C LEU A 449 -7.71 -63.32 -57.45
N ASP A 450 -7.25 -62.32 -58.20
CA ASP A 450 -5.92 -61.70 -58.02
C ASP A 450 -5.97 -60.15 -57.88
N LYS A 451 -7.15 -59.54 -57.65
CA LYS A 451 -7.26 -58.07 -57.41
C LYS A 451 -7.80 -57.69 -56.04
N GLU A 452 -8.50 -58.60 -55.37
CA GLU A 452 -8.98 -58.35 -54.00
C GLU A 452 -7.81 -58.26 -53.01
N GLU A 453 -6.73 -59.02 -53.18
CA GLU A 453 -5.54 -58.87 -52.34
C GLU A 453 -4.86 -57.51 -52.53
N ASP A 454 -4.64 -57.04 -53.77
CA ASP A 454 -4.03 -55.73 -54.03
C ASP A 454 -4.91 -54.58 -53.51
N GLU A 455 -6.23 -54.65 -53.64
CA GLU A 455 -7.15 -53.63 -53.08
C GLU A 455 -7.22 -53.68 -51.56
N ILE A 456 -7.16 -54.88 -50.94
CA ILE A 456 -7.09 -55.05 -49.48
C ILE A 456 -5.74 -54.56 -48.94
N TYR A 457 -4.62 -54.82 -49.61
CA TYR A 457 -3.31 -54.30 -49.22
C TYR A 457 -3.22 -52.77 -49.41
N THR A 458 -3.84 -52.22 -50.45
CA THR A 458 -3.90 -50.77 -50.66
C THR A 458 -4.78 -50.08 -49.62
N LEU A 459 -5.94 -50.68 -49.28
CA LEU A 459 -6.83 -50.18 -48.23
C LEU A 459 -6.21 -50.35 -46.83
N ALA A 460 -5.51 -51.44 -46.56
CA ALA A 460 -4.77 -51.66 -45.33
C ALA A 460 -3.60 -50.66 -45.19
N GLY A 461 -2.89 -50.34 -46.27
CA GLY A 461 -1.84 -49.32 -46.28
C GLY A 461 -2.38 -47.90 -46.08
N ALA A 462 -3.55 -47.59 -46.66
CA ALA A 462 -4.24 -46.31 -46.41
C ALA A 462 -4.72 -46.21 -44.95
N LEU A 463 -5.29 -47.29 -44.40
CA LEU A 463 -5.70 -47.37 -43.00
C LEU A 463 -4.50 -47.26 -42.05
N GLU A 464 -3.38 -47.92 -42.34
CA GLU A 464 -2.14 -47.85 -41.57
C GLU A 464 -1.56 -46.43 -41.57
N ASN A 465 -1.59 -45.73 -42.71
CA ASN A 465 -1.16 -44.33 -42.80
C ASN A 465 -2.07 -43.41 -41.98
N ILE A 466 -3.39 -43.56 -42.09
CA ILE A 466 -4.36 -42.78 -41.28
C ILE A 466 -4.15 -43.05 -39.78
N VAL A 467 -3.90 -44.31 -39.39
CA VAL A 467 -3.64 -44.67 -38.00
C VAL A 467 -2.34 -44.01 -37.52
N LYS A 468 -1.26 -44.05 -38.31
CA LYS A 468 0.02 -43.40 -37.96
C LYS A 468 -0.11 -41.88 -37.85
N GLU A 469 -0.86 -41.26 -38.76
CA GLU A 469 -1.14 -39.82 -38.72
C GLU A 469 -1.97 -39.46 -37.48
N SER A 470 -3.02 -40.23 -37.18
CA SER A 470 -3.78 -40.05 -35.93
C SER A 470 -2.93 -40.25 -34.67
N GLN A 471 -1.96 -41.16 -34.70
CA GLN A 471 -1.05 -41.40 -33.57
C GLN A 471 -0.10 -40.22 -33.35
N LEU A 472 0.39 -39.60 -34.43
CA LEU A 472 1.19 -38.38 -34.34
C LEU A 472 0.35 -37.22 -33.80
N ASP A 473 -0.87 -37.03 -34.30
CA ASP A 473 -1.80 -35.99 -33.81
C ASP A 473 -2.12 -36.19 -32.32
N ILE A 474 -2.32 -37.43 -31.88
CA ILE A 474 -2.54 -37.76 -30.46
C ILE A 474 -1.32 -37.40 -29.61
N ILE A 475 -0.10 -37.63 -30.11
CA ILE A 475 1.13 -37.27 -29.39
C ILE A 475 1.30 -35.76 -29.31
N GLU A 476 1.05 -35.04 -30.41
CA GLU A 476 1.15 -33.58 -30.46
C GLU A 476 0.12 -32.91 -29.55
N LEU A 477 -1.14 -33.37 -29.59
CA LEU A 477 -2.18 -32.92 -28.67
C LEU A 477 -1.84 -33.20 -27.21
N ARG A 478 -1.20 -34.35 -26.91
CA ARG A 478 -0.74 -34.65 -25.55
C ARG A 478 0.32 -33.68 -25.07
N HIS A 479 1.32 -33.36 -25.90
CA HIS A 479 2.34 -32.38 -25.57
C HIS A 479 1.74 -30.98 -25.37
N SER A 480 0.82 -30.55 -26.25
CA SER A 480 0.14 -29.25 -26.11
C SER A 480 -0.67 -29.17 -24.80
N VAL A 481 -1.38 -30.25 -24.43
CA VAL A 481 -2.09 -30.30 -23.14
C VAL A 481 -1.13 -30.28 -21.95
N GLU A 482 0.04 -30.93 -22.05
CA GLU A 482 1.06 -30.91 -21.00
C GLU A 482 1.72 -29.53 -20.85
N GLU A 483 1.93 -28.81 -21.96
CA GLU A 483 2.40 -27.43 -22.00
C GLU A 483 1.39 -26.48 -21.37
N LEU A 484 0.11 -26.54 -21.77
CA LEU A 484 -0.97 -25.76 -21.16
C LEU A 484 -1.12 -26.05 -19.66
N ARG A 485 -0.90 -27.31 -19.22
CA ARG A 485 -0.88 -27.66 -17.79
C ARG A 485 0.34 -27.10 -17.07
N ALA A 486 1.48 -26.91 -17.73
CA ALA A 486 2.65 -26.28 -17.14
C ALA A 486 2.44 -24.76 -17.01
N GLU A 487 1.92 -24.12 -18.07
CA GLU A 487 1.55 -22.70 -18.06
C GLU A 487 0.50 -22.39 -17.00
N SER A 488 -0.55 -23.21 -16.89
CA SER A 488 -1.57 -23.07 -15.85
C SER A 488 -1.01 -23.19 -14.44
N ARG A 489 -0.01 -24.07 -14.23
CA ARG A 489 0.67 -24.21 -12.93
C ARG A 489 1.51 -22.97 -12.60
N LEU A 490 2.25 -22.42 -13.56
CA LEU A 490 3.00 -21.19 -13.39
C LEU A 490 2.09 -19.99 -13.09
N LEU A 491 1.00 -19.85 -13.83
CA LEU A 491 0.04 -18.77 -13.61
C LEU A 491 -0.61 -18.88 -12.22
N LYS A 492 -0.95 -20.10 -11.80
CA LYS A 492 -1.47 -20.36 -10.45
C LYS A 492 -0.47 -19.96 -9.37
N GLU A 493 0.81 -20.32 -9.54
CA GLU A 493 1.88 -19.93 -8.60
C GLU A 493 2.04 -18.40 -8.52
N HIS A 494 1.97 -17.71 -9.66
CA HIS A 494 2.04 -16.25 -9.70
C HIS A 494 0.85 -15.59 -8.98
N VAL A 495 -0.37 -16.09 -9.21
CA VAL A 495 -1.58 -15.61 -8.53
C VAL A 495 -1.50 -15.85 -7.01
N GLU A 496 -1.02 -17.02 -6.59
CA GLU A 496 -0.83 -17.31 -5.16
C GLU A 496 0.24 -16.42 -4.52
N SER A 497 1.33 -16.13 -5.24
CA SER A 497 2.35 -15.18 -4.78
C SER A 497 1.81 -13.76 -4.65
N GLN A 498 1.09 -13.27 -5.67
CA GLN A 498 0.44 -11.96 -5.63
C GLN A 498 -0.60 -11.87 -4.51
N ALA A 499 -1.39 -12.92 -4.28
CA ALA A 499 -2.36 -12.97 -3.20
C ALA A 499 -1.70 -12.87 -1.81
N LYS A 500 -0.56 -13.54 -1.62
CA LYS A 500 0.22 -13.44 -0.37
C LYS A 500 0.77 -12.03 -0.15
N GLU A 501 1.30 -11.40 -1.19
CA GLU A 501 1.82 -10.03 -1.12
C GLU A 501 0.70 -9.01 -0.82
N LEU A 502 -0.46 -9.16 -1.48
CA LEU A 502 -1.64 -8.32 -1.20
C LEU A 502 -2.10 -8.46 0.26
N ASN A 503 -2.13 -9.69 0.77
CA ASN A 503 -2.49 -9.93 2.17
C ASN A 503 -1.48 -9.31 3.13
N HIS A 504 -0.18 -9.38 2.82
CA HIS A 504 0.85 -8.74 3.63
C HIS A 504 0.70 -7.22 3.66
N ARG A 505 0.47 -6.60 2.48
CA ARG A 505 0.23 -5.15 2.39
C ARG A 505 -1.04 -4.71 3.13
N LYS A 506 -2.10 -5.52 3.07
CA LYS A 506 -3.33 -5.26 3.82
C LYS A 506 -3.06 -5.23 5.33
N LEU A 507 -2.37 -6.24 5.86
CA LEU A 507 -2.02 -6.28 7.29
C LEU A 507 -1.15 -5.10 7.72
N MET A 508 -0.21 -4.67 6.87
CA MET A 508 0.61 -3.48 7.15
C MET A 508 -0.22 -2.20 7.16
N MET A 509 -1.23 -2.09 6.29
CA MET A 509 -2.16 -0.97 6.26
C MET A 509 -3.00 -0.91 7.54
N ASP A 510 -3.56 -2.04 7.96
CA ASP A 510 -4.33 -2.16 9.21
C ASP A 510 -3.46 -1.77 10.44
N GLU A 511 -2.18 -2.17 10.47
CA GLU A 511 -1.24 -1.78 11.54
C GLU A 511 -0.95 -0.26 11.55
N LEU A 512 -0.85 0.35 10.37
CA LEU A 512 -0.62 1.79 10.25
C LEU A 512 -1.86 2.59 10.67
N GLU A 513 -3.06 2.15 10.29
CA GLU A 513 -4.32 2.78 10.69
C GLU A 513 -4.50 2.74 12.21
N GLU A 514 -4.17 1.61 12.85
CA GLU A 514 -4.22 1.50 14.31
C GLU A 514 -3.18 2.40 15.01
N LYS A 515 -1.96 2.50 14.45
CA LYS A 515 -0.95 3.44 14.98
C LYS A 515 -1.39 4.89 14.86
N GLU A 516 -2.05 5.25 13.76
CA GLU A 516 -2.63 6.58 13.59
C GLU A 516 -3.72 6.84 14.62
N ARG A 517 -4.65 5.89 14.83
CA ARG A 517 -5.69 5.99 15.84
C ARG A 517 -5.12 6.24 17.23
N VAL A 518 -4.14 5.44 17.65
CA VAL A 518 -3.48 5.59 18.97
C VAL A 518 -2.70 6.91 19.08
N ALA A 519 -2.04 7.35 18.01
CA ALA A 519 -1.35 8.64 17.99
C ALA A 519 -2.34 9.81 18.14
N ASN A 520 -3.49 9.75 17.48
CA ASN A 520 -4.55 10.75 17.58
C ASN A 520 -5.12 10.81 19.01
N GLU A 521 -5.40 9.66 19.63
CA GLU A 521 -5.82 9.59 21.04
C GLU A 521 -4.77 10.17 21.99
N SER A 522 -3.48 9.90 21.73
CA SER A 522 -2.39 10.48 22.53
C SER A 522 -2.29 12.00 22.36
N ILE A 523 -2.49 12.52 21.15
CA ILE A 523 -2.49 13.96 20.88
C ILE A 523 -3.67 14.62 21.58
N GLU A 524 -4.86 14.02 21.53
CA GLU A 524 -6.04 14.51 22.23
C GLU A 524 -5.82 14.59 23.75
N GLY A 525 -5.21 13.56 24.34
CA GLY A 525 -4.82 13.58 25.76
C GLY A 525 -3.84 14.70 26.10
N LEU A 526 -2.79 14.88 25.28
CA LEU A 526 -1.83 15.98 25.48
C LEU A 526 -2.49 17.36 25.30
N MET A 527 -3.46 17.50 24.39
CA MET A 527 -4.23 18.74 24.23
C MET A 527 -5.08 19.05 25.47
N MET A 528 -5.69 18.03 26.10
CA MET A 528 -6.42 18.22 27.36
C MET A 528 -5.48 18.65 28.50
N ASP A 529 -4.30 18.04 28.61
CA ASP A 529 -3.31 18.40 29.62
C ASP A 529 -2.78 19.83 29.43
N ILE A 530 -2.52 20.24 28.18
CA ILE A 530 -2.12 21.61 27.84
C ILE A 530 -3.21 22.59 28.25
N ALA A 531 -4.47 22.32 27.91
CA ALA A 531 -5.59 23.19 28.28
C ALA A 531 -5.73 23.33 29.81
N ALA A 532 -5.55 22.25 30.56
CA ALA A 532 -5.57 22.27 32.02
C ALA A 532 -4.40 23.10 32.60
N ALA A 533 -3.20 22.95 32.04
CA ALA A 533 -2.03 23.72 32.43
C ALA A 533 -2.18 25.22 32.11
N GLU A 534 -2.78 25.56 30.96
CA GLU A 534 -3.09 26.94 30.58
C GLU A 534 -4.11 27.59 31.53
N GLU A 535 -5.12 26.83 31.98
CA GLU A 535 -6.07 27.30 32.99
C GLU A 535 -5.36 27.55 34.34
N GLU A 536 -4.48 26.63 34.75
CA GLU A 536 -3.70 26.79 35.98
C GLU A 536 -2.79 28.02 35.89
N ILE A 537 -2.00 28.18 34.83
CA ILE A 537 -1.16 29.37 34.60
C ILE A 537 -2.00 30.65 34.70
N SER A 538 -3.21 30.64 34.14
CA SER A 538 -4.14 31.78 34.23
C SER A 538 -4.57 32.07 35.67
N ARG A 539 -4.85 31.04 36.48
CA ARG A 539 -5.16 31.19 37.91
C ARG A 539 -3.98 31.77 38.69
N TRP A 540 -2.76 31.24 38.49
CA TRP A 540 -1.55 31.74 39.14
C TRP A 540 -1.24 33.19 38.74
N LYS A 541 -1.47 33.55 37.47
CA LYS A 541 -1.31 34.92 36.99
C LYS A 541 -2.27 35.88 37.70
N ILE A 542 -3.54 35.53 37.84
CA ILE A 542 -4.53 36.36 38.54
C ILE A 542 -4.13 36.52 40.02
N ALA A 543 -3.70 35.43 40.68
CA ALA A 543 -3.25 35.49 42.08
C ALA A 543 -2.04 36.43 42.26
N ALA A 544 -1.05 36.35 41.36
CA ALA A 544 0.11 37.22 41.39
C ALA A 544 -0.24 38.70 41.14
N GLU A 545 -1.18 38.98 40.22
CA GLU A 545 -1.68 40.34 39.99
C GLU A 545 -2.41 40.91 41.22
N GLN A 546 -3.19 40.09 41.92
CA GLN A 546 -3.87 40.47 43.16
C GLN A 546 -2.88 40.75 44.29
N GLU A 547 -1.87 39.89 44.46
CA GLU A 547 -0.81 40.08 45.45
C GLU A 547 0.00 41.35 45.18
N ALA A 548 0.38 41.60 43.92
CA ALA A 548 1.04 42.83 43.52
C ALA A 548 0.18 44.08 43.77
N ALA A 549 -1.14 44.00 43.54
CA ALA A 549 -2.07 45.08 43.85
C ALA A 549 -2.19 45.33 45.36
N ALA A 550 -2.26 44.27 46.16
CA ALA A 550 -2.27 44.36 47.62
C ALA A 550 -0.97 44.97 48.16
N GLY A 551 0.18 44.57 47.62
CA GLY A 551 1.49 45.15 47.96
C GLY A 551 1.55 46.65 47.69
N ARG A 552 1.08 47.12 46.51
CA ARG A 552 1.00 48.55 46.20
C ARG A 552 0.11 49.32 47.17
N ALA A 553 -1.05 48.77 47.54
CA ALA A 553 -1.95 49.43 48.50
C ALA A 553 -1.29 49.61 49.88
N VAL A 554 -0.54 48.61 50.34
CA VAL A 554 0.23 48.69 51.61
C VAL A 554 1.32 49.74 51.53
N GLU A 555 2.05 49.82 50.41
CA GLU A 555 3.07 50.85 50.19
C GLU A 555 2.46 52.26 50.20
N GLU A 556 1.33 52.46 49.51
CA GLU A 556 0.60 53.74 49.51
C GLU A 556 0.14 54.13 50.92
N GLU A 557 -0.38 53.17 51.72
CA GLU A 557 -0.76 53.40 53.11
C GLU A 557 0.46 53.78 53.96
N PHE A 558 1.59 53.09 53.79
CA PHE A 558 2.84 53.39 54.51
C PHE A 558 3.35 54.79 54.18
N VAL A 559 3.34 55.18 52.90
CA VAL A 559 3.73 56.52 52.44
C VAL A 559 2.81 57.56 53.04
N ALA A 560 1.49 57.32 53.05
CA ALA A 560 0.52 58.23 53.66
C ALA A 560 0.78 58.42 55.17
N GLN A 561 1.05 57.34 55.91
CA GLN A 561 1.39 57.40 57.33
C GLN A 561 2.65 58.23 57.59
N VAL A 562 3.72 58.02 56.81
CA VAL A 562 4.97 58.79 56.90
C VAL A 562 4.72 60.28 56.62
N CYS A 563 3.93 60.62 55.61
CA CYS A 563 3.57 62.00 55.30
C CYS A 563 2.71 62.70 56.36
N THR A 564 2.00 61.95 57.21
CA THR A 564 1.21 62.53 58.32
C THR A 564 2.00 62.70 59.62
N LEU A 565 3.16 62.03 59.75
CA LEU A 565 4.02 62.04 60.94
C LEU A 565 5.21 63.01 60.83
N GLY A 566 5.50 63.55 59.64
CA GLY A 566 6.45 64.64 59.41
C GLY A 566 5.73 65.96 59.20
#